data_AF-A0A7W0KYM2-F1
#
_entry.id   AF-A0A7W0KYM2-F1
#
_cell.length_a   1.000
_cell.length_b   1.000
_cell.length_c   1.000
_cell.angle_alpha   90.00
_cell.angle_beta   90.00
_cell.angle_gamma   90.00
#
_symmetry.space_group_name_H-M   'P 1'
#
loop_
_entity.id
_entity.type
_entity.pdbx_description
1 polymer ?
#
loop_
_entity_poly.entity_id
_entity_poly.type
_entity_poly.pdbx_seq_one_letter_code
_entity_poly.pdbx_strand_id
1 'polypeptide(L)'
;MKSPWVKLGAVLGVVYCIAGFVLVFLGWNGAASNDTATAQFPYLISGGIAGLALVVVGAALLISQSLRSDRVELRGAIEDLRTAVDHLSGATARPAPTPAVRPSPAEVTAEGDEVTGTA
;
A
#
# COMPACT_ATOMS: atom_id res chain seq x y z
N MET A 1 8.79 5.91 -6.83
CA MET A 1 8.12 6.44 -8.04
C MET A 1 6.69 5.92 -8.07
N LYS A 2 5.69 6.80 -7.93
CA LYS A 2 4.27 6.42 -7.75
C LYS A 2 3.75 5.85 -9.08
N SER A 3 3.45 4.55 -9.12
CA SER A 3 3.07 3.84 -10.35
C SER A 3 1.85 4.48 -11.03
N PRO A 4 1.94 4.88 -12.31
CA PRO A 4 0.82 5.48 -13.04
C PRO A 4 -0.36 4.51 -13.21
N TRP A 5 -0.12 3.21 -13.07
CA TRP A 5 -1.11 2.15 -13.22
C TRP A 5 -2.16 2.13 -12.11
N VAL A 6 -1.77 2.46 -10.88
CA VAL A 6 -2.71 2.53 -9.74
C VAL A 6 -3.65 3.73 -9.90
N LYS A 7 -3.11 4.86 -10.37
CA LYS A 7 -3.88 6.07 -10.66
C LYS A 7 -4.84 5.85 -11.82
N LEU A 8 -4.41 5.15 -12.88
CA LEU A 8 -5.28 4.84 -14.01
C LEU A 8 -6.52 4.06 -13.59
N GLY A 9 -6.36 3.01 -12.76
CA GLY A 9 -7.50 2.21 -12.28
C GLY A 9 -8.51 3.02 -11.46
N ALA A 10 -8.02 3.90 -10.58
CA ALA A 10 -8.89 4.78 -9.79
C ALA A 10 -9.62 5.82 -10.67
N VAL A 11 -8.92 6.45 -11.62
CA VAL A 11 -9.51 7.41 -12.56
C VAL A 11 -10.55 6.73 -13.45
N LEU A 12 -10.26 5.55 -13.97
CA LEU A 12 -11.17 4.80 -14.84
C LEU A 12 -12.47 4.44 -14.10
N GLY A 13 -12.38 4.01 -12.84
CA GLY A 13 -13.55 3.71 -12.01
C GLY A 13 -14.40 4.95 -11.72
N VAL A 14 -13.77 6.09 -11.40
CA VAL A 14 -14.49 7.36 -11.19
C VAL A 14 -15.18 7.81 -12.48
N VAL A 15 -14.51 7.73 -13.63
CA VAL A 15 -15.09 8.05 -14.94
C VAL A 15 -16.30 7.16 -15.23
N TYR A 16 -16.22 5.86 -14.94
CA TYR A 16 -17.32 4.92 -15.18
C TYR A 16 -18.53 5.19 -14.25
N CYS A 17 -18.29 5.57 -12.99
CA CYS A 17 -19.34 6.01 -12.07
C CYS A 17 -20.03 7.30 -12.55
N ILE A 18 -19.26 8.30 -12.96
CA ILE A 18 -19.80 9.57 -13.48
C ILE A 18 -20.60 9.30 -14.77
N ALA A 19 -20.07 8.49 -15.68
CA ALA A 19 -20.76 8.12 -16.92
C ALA A 19 -22.08 7.39 -16.66
N GLY A 20 -22.12 6.49 -15.65
CA GLY A 20 -23.35 5.82 -15.23
C GLY A 20 -24.41 6.80 -14.68
N PHE A 21 -23.99 7.75 -13.84
CA PHE A 21 -24.89 8.80 -13.34
C PHE A 21 -25.46 9.68 -14.45
N VAL A 22 -24.63 10.03 -15.45
CA VAL A 22 -25.08 10.80 -16.62
C VAL A 22 -26.11 10.02 -17.42
N LEU A 23 -25.93 8.72 -17.64
CA LEU A 23 -26.91 7.90 -18.36
C LEU A 23 -28.25 7.77 -17.63
N VAL A 24 -28.24 7.64 -16.30
CA VAL A 24 -29.47 7.66 -15.48
C VAL A 24 -30.19 9.00 -15.62
N PHE A 25 -29.44 10.12 -15.59
CA PHE A 25 -30.01 11.46 -15.76
C PHE A 25 -30.64 11.65 -17.15
N LEU A 26 -29.97 11.19 -18.22
CA LEU A 26 -30.53 11.22 -19.58
C LEU A 26 -31.78 10.33 -19.72
N GLY A 27 -31.77 9.16 -19.10
CA GLY A 27 -32.92 8.25 -19.06
C GLY A 27 -34.14 8.87 -18.37
N TRP A 28 -33.92 9.54 -17.24
CA TRP A 28 -34.94 10.28 -16.52
C TRP A 28 -35.49 11.45 -17.36
N ASN A 29 -34.62 12.23 -18.00
CA ASN A 29 -35.03 13.37 -18.83
C ASN A 29 -35.84 12.94 -20.07
N GLY A 30 -35.50 11.78 -20.65
CA GLY A 30 -36.26 11.18 -21.76
C GLY A 30 -37.63 10.64 -21.34
N ALA A 31 -37.73 10.00 -20.17
CA ALA A 31 -39.01 9.54 -19.63
C ALA A 31 -39.93 10.71 -19.22
N ALA A 32 -39.36 11.77 -18.63
CA ALA A 32 -40.10 12.96 -18.18
C ALA A 32 -40.66 13.82 -19.33
N SER A 33 -40.13 13.68 -20.55
CA SER A 33 -40.59 14.45 -21.73
C SER A 33 -41.77 13.81 -22.47
N ASN A 34 -42.30 12.65 -22.02
CA ASN A 34 -43.35 11.90 -22.71
C ASN A 34 -44.61 11.75 -21.84
N ASP A 35 -45.75 12.29 -22.29
CA ASP A 35 -47.00 12.36 -21.50
C ASP A 35 -47.83 11.07 -21.45
N THR A 36 -47.47 10.05 -22.23
CA THR A 36 -48.21 8.77 -22.28
C THR A 36 -47.46 7.66 -21.55
N ALA A 37 -48.04 7.07 -20.51
CA ALA A 37 -47.43 6.03 -19.68
C ALA A 37 -46.87 4.84 -20.50
N THR A 38 -47.52 4.46 -21.60
CA THR A 38 -47.05 3.40 -22.51
C THR A 38 -45.73 3.74 -23.21
N ALA A 39 -45.47 5.01 -23.50
CA ALA A 39 -44.23 5.48 -24.10
C ALA A 39 -43.10 5.68 -23.07
N GLN A 40 -43.42 5.74 -21.76
CA GLN A 40 -42.43 5.94 -20.68
C GLN A 40 -41.65 4.67 -20.33
N PHE A 41 -42.28 3.48 -20.42
CA PHE A 41 -41.63 2.19 -20.12
C PHE A 41 -40.34 1.92 -20.92
N PRO A 42 -40.28 2.09 -22.25
CA PRO A 42 -39.05 1.85 -23.00
C PRO A 42 -37.91 2.79 -22.58
N TYR A 43 -38.20 4.05 -22.25
CA TYR A 43 -37.18 4.99 -21.75
C TYR A 43 -36.72 4.66 -20.32
N LEU A 44 -37.63 4.19 -19.46
CA LEU A 44 -37.27 3.74 -18.11
C LEU A 44 -36.42 2.47 -18.13
N ILE A 45 -36.70 1.53 -19.04
CA ILE A 45 -35.90 0.32 -19.20
C ILE A 45 -34.54 0.64 -19.85
N SER A 46 -34.51 1.42 -20.93
CA SER A 46 -33.25 1.69 -21.64
C SER A 46 -32.37 2.72 -20.94
N GLY A 47 -32.95 3.67 -20.20
CA GLY A 47 -32.21 4.74 -19.53
C GLY A 47 -32.04 4.49 -18.03
N GLY A 48 -33.09 4.04 -17.37
CA GLY A 48 -33.07 3.74 -15.93
C GLY A 48 -32.35 2.43 -15.62
N ILE A 49 -32.84 1.30 -16.13
CA ILE A 49 -32.25 -0.03 -15.83
C ILE A 49 -30.83 -0.15 -16.42
N ALA A 50 -30.63 0.25 -17.68
CA ALA A 50 -29.28 0.19 -18.27
C ALA A 50 -28.30 1.15 -17.55
N GLY A 51 -28.74 2.35 -17.17
CA GLY A 51 -27.94 3.29 -16.38
C GLY A 51 -27.57 2.74 -15.00
N LEU A 52 -28.53 2.14 -14.29
CA LEU A 52 -28.31 1.46 -13.00
C LEU A 52 -27.33 0.29 -13.14
N ALA A 53 -27.50 -0.54 -14.16
CA ALA A 53 -26.57 -1.65 -14.43
C ALA A 53 -25.15 -1.11 -14.67
N LEU A 54 -25.00 0.00 -15.39
CA LEU A 54 -23.70 0.63 -15.62
C LEU A 54 -23.08 1.19 -14.34
N VAL A 55 -23.89 1.79 -13.46
CA VAL A 55 -23.45 2.27 -12.13
C VAL A 55 -22.98 1.10 -11.26
N VAL A 56 -23.71 -0.02 -11.23
CA VAL A 56 -23.32 -1.22 -10.48
C VAL A 56 -22.00 -1.78 -10.99
N VAL A 57 -21.81 -1.85 -12.31
CA VAL A 57 -20.53 -2.27 -12.92
C VAL A 57 -19.40 -1.30 -12.55
N GLY A 58 -19.65 0.01 -12.60
CA GLY A 58 -18.67 1.03 -12.19
C GLY A 58 -18.27 0.92 -10.72
N ALA A 59 -19.25 0.72 -9.83
CA ALA A 59 -19.01 0.51 -8.41
C ALA A 59 -18.23 -0.78 -8.15
N ALA A 60 -18.56 -1.88 -8.84
CA ALA A 60 -17.83 -3.15 -8.73
C ALA A 60 -16.36 -3.01 -9.17
N LEU A 61 -16.10 -2.25 -10.25
CA LEU A 61 -14.74 -1.96 -10.72
C LEU A 61 -13.96 -1.11 -9.71
N LEU A 62 -14.59 -0.08 -9.11
CA LEU A 62 -13.99 0.72 -8.05
C LEU A 62 -13.63 -0.13 -6.83
N ILE A 63 -14.57 -0.95 -6.35
CA ILE A 63 -14.36 -1.83 -5.19
C ILE A 63 -13.22 -2.82 -5.47
N SER A 64 -13.18 -3.43 -6.66
CA SER A 64 -12.11 -4.35 -7.05
C SER A 64 -10.73 -3.67 -7.03
N GLN A 65 -10.66 -2.41 -7.45
CA GLN A 65 -9.43 -1.61 -7.41
C GLN A 65 -9.04 -1.19 -6.00
N SER A 66 -10.01 -0.82 -5.14
CA SER A 66 -9.76 -0.54 -3.72
C SER A 66 -9.21 -1.78 -3.02
N LEU A 67 -9.84 -2.94 -3.20
CA LEU A 67 -9.35 -4.21 -2.65
C LEU A 67 -7.95 -4.59 -3.13
N ARG A 68 -7.58 -4.22 -4.37
CA ARG A 68 -6.23 -4.44 -4.89
C ARG A 68 -5.22 -3.49 -4.25
N SER A 69 -5.61 -2.25 -3.99
CA SER A 69 -4.76 -1.24 -3.34
C SER A 69 -4.54 -1.58 -1.86
N ASP A 70 -5.59 -1.97 -1.14
CA ASP A 70 -5.54 -2.38 0.26
C ASP A 70 -4.62 -3.58 0.46
N ARG A 71 -4.62 -4.54 -0.48
CA ARG A 71 -3.71 -5.69 -0.45
C ARG A 71 -2.24 -5.31 -0.63
N VAL A 72 -1.96 -4.28 -1.42
CA VAL A 72 -0.59 -3.78 -1.61
C VAL A 72 -0.13 -3.06 -0.35
N GLU A 73 -0.99 -2.23 0.24
CA GLU A 73 -0.70 -1.51 1.47
C GLU A 73 -0.46 -2.44 2.65
N LEU A 74 -1.34 -3.44 2.85
CA LEU A 74 -1.20 -4.41 3.93
C LEU A 74 0.09 -5.24 3.81
N ARG A 75 0.48 -5.61 2.59
CA ARG A 75 1.76 -6.31 2.36
C ARG A 75 2.95 -5.43 2.72
N GLY A 76 2.90 -4.14 2.39
CA GLY A 76 3.91 -3.17 2.79
C GLY A 76 4.02 -3.05 4.30
N ALA A 77 2.90 -2.89 5.00
CA ALA A 77 2.86 -2.81 6.46
C ALA A 77 3.46 -4.06 7.15
N ILE A 78 3.22 -5.26 6.60
CA ILE A 78 3.81 -6.50 7.12
C ILE A 78 5.33 -6.51 6.91
N GLU A 79 5.82 -6.04 5.77
CA GLU A 79 7.25 -5.98 5.48
C GLU A 79 7.98 -4.96 6.38
N ASP A 80 7.36 -3.81 6.61
CA ASP A 80 7.87 -2.80 7.53
C ASP A 80 7.95 -3.35 8.97
N LEU A 81 6.91 -4.09 9.38
CA LEU A 81 6.88 -4.74 10.70
C LEU A 81 7.98 -5.80 10.82
N ARG A 82 8.19 -6.63 9.79
CA ARG A 82 9.28 -7.61 9.76
C ARG A 82 10.64 -6.94 9.89
N THR A 83 10.87 -5.88 9.12
CA THR A 83 12.12 -5.12 9.15
C THR A 83 12.37 -4.52 10.54
N ALA A 84 11.35 -3.95 11.18
CA ALA A 84 11.47 -3.45 12.55
C ALA A 84 11.82 -4.56 13.56
N VAL A 85 11.17 -5.72 13.48
CA VAL A 85 11.45 -6.87 14.34
C VAL A 85 12.88 -7.39 14.16
N ASP A 86 13.38 -7.46 12.93
CA ASP A 86 14.75 -7.87 12.63
C ASP A 86 15.77 -6.88 13.22
N HIS A 87 15.50 -5.58 13.14
CA HIS A 87 16.35 -4.55 13.75
C HIS A 87 16.42 -4.66 15.28
N LEU A 88 15.28 -4.88 15.95
CA LEU A 88 15.25 -5.08 17.41
C LEU A 88 15.97 -6.38 17.81
N SER A 89 15.75 -7.45 17.05
CA SER A 89 16.39 -8.75 17.30
C SER A 89 17.92 -8.66 17.13
N GLY A 90 18.38 -7.97 16.09
CA GLY A 90 19.81 -7.72 15.85
C GLY A 90 20.46 -6.78 16.89
N ALA A 91 19.70 -5.82 17.43
CA ALA A 91 20.16 -4.98 18.53
C ALA A 91 20.35 -5.77 19.83
N THR A 92 19.50 -6.77 20.06
CA THR A 92 19.56 -7.67 21.23
C THR A 92 20.66 -8.72 21.09
N ALA A 93 20.94 -9.17 19.87
CA ALA A 93 22.00 -10.13 19.56
C ALA A 93 23.42 -9.53 19.50
N ARG A 94 23.56 -8.19 19.62
CA ARG A 94 24.88 -7.55 19.66
C ARG A 94 25.60 -8.00 20.94
N PRO A 95 26.72 -8.72 20.86
CA PRO A 95 27.49 -9.08 22.04
C PRO A 95 27.86 -7.79 22.76
N ALA A 96 27.62 -7.74 24.08
CA ALA A 96 28.17 -6.68 24.90
C ALA A 96 29.66 -6.56 24.60
N PRO A 97 30.22 -5.35 24.41
CA PRO A 97 31.65 -5.21 24.20
C PRO A 97 32.35 -5.93 25.36
N THR A 98 33.05 -7.03 25.05
CA THR A 98 33.89 -7.73 26.01
C THR A 98 34.73 -6.65 26.68
N PRO A 99 34.64 -6.47 28.01
CA PRO A 99 35.49 -5.51 28.69
C PRO A 99 36.90 -5.89 28.28
N ALA A 100 37.58 -4.99 27.57
CA ALA A 100 38.99 -5.17 27.27
C ALA A 100 39.66 -5.41 28.63
N VAL A 101 40.06 -6.67 28.88
CA VAL A 101 40.85 -7.03 30.04
C VAL A 101 42.09 -6.16 29.92
N ARG A 102 42.14 -5.10 30.72
CA ARG A 102 43.35 -4.29 30.83
C ARG A 102 44.41 -5.27 31.33
N PRO A 103 45.54 -5.45 30.62
CA PRO A 103 46.63 -6.24 31.16
C PRO A 103 47.01 -5.68 32.53
N SER A 104 47.12 -6.58 33.51
CA SER A 104 47.49 -6.22 34.87
C SER A 104 48.88 -5.55 34.83
N PRO A 105 49.07 -4.37 35.47
CA PRO A 105 50.37 -3.68 35.52
C PRO A 105 51.53 -4.48 36.12
N ALA A 106 51.28 -5.69 36.64
CA ALA A 106 52.30 -6.55 37.24
C ALA A 106 53.16 -7.35 36.22
N GLU A 107 52.79 -7.39 34.94
CA GLU A 107 53.54 -8.17 33.92
C GLU A 107 54.59 -7.34 33.15
N VAL A 108 54.68 -6.02 33.41
CA VAL A 108 55.62 -5.11 32.70
C VAL A 108 56.99 -4.98 33.39
N THR A 109 57.21 -5.61 34.55
CA THR A 109 58.46 -5.42 35.32
C THR A 109 59.44 -6.60 35.31
N ALA A 110 59.24 -7.62 34.48
CA ALA A 110 60.12 -8.82 34.50
C ALA A 110 61.05 -8.96 33.28
N GLU A 111 61.05 -8.05 32.31
CA GLU A 111 61.78 -8.24 31.06
C GLU A 111 62.61 -7.01 30.67
N GLY A 112 63.69 -6.76 31.42
CA GLY A 112 64.58 -5.64 31.14
C GLY A 112 65.78 -5.50 32.07
N ASP A 113 66.43 -6.60 32.47
CA ASP A 113 67.79 -6.52 33.01
C ASP A 113 68.56 -7.83 32.76
N GLU A 114 68.79 -8.14 31.49
CA GLU A 114 69.91 -9.04 31.15
C GLU A 114 70.49 -8.62 29.80
N VAL A 115 71.83 -8.69 29.70
CA VAL A 115 72.68 -8.47 28.52
C VAL A 115 73.29 -7.06 28.36
N THR A 116 74.27 -6.77 29.22
CA THR A 116 75.60 -6.28 28.78
C THR A 116 76.61 -6.94 29.72
N GLY A 117 77.46 -7.87 29.29
CA GLY A 117 78.41 -7.73 28.19
C GLY A 117 79.80 -7.74 28.81
N THR A 118 80.38 -8.94 28.94
CA THR A 118 81.78 -9.19 29.29
C THR A 118 82.73 -8.60 28.24
N ALA A 119 83.70 -7.78 28.66
CA ALA A 119 85.10 -7.73 28.19
C ALA A 119 85.77 -6.43 28.65
#